data_AF-A0A951LLI3-F1
#
_entry.id   AF-A0A951LLI3-F1
#
_cell.length_a   1.000
_cell.length_b   1.000
_cell.length_c   1.000
_cell.angle_alpha   90.00
_cell.angle_beta   90.00
_cell.angle_gamma   90.00
#
_symmetry.space_group_name_H-M   'P 1'
#
loop_
_entity.id
_entity.type
_entity.pdbx_description
1 polymer ?
#
loop_
_entity_poly.entity_id
_entity_poly.type
_entity_poly.pdbx_seq_one_letter_code
_entity_poly.pdbx_strand_id
1 'polypeptide(L)'
;MEWRHDGIPRPPRRGQLQPRAASCQNAPMVSVDPDEAAGEERPILPWRLVAGGFLHFIIPAYLIAALVDWQLRGEAFRAFLGDLLPFSGGFLLVYAGATLAASLAAAGLDRLLLWRRARREAADPAAPARRSEARVAAAVRLGKGKFGAGGDAALERMLTRHWLHADPRFQSLSTDLDAVVQRSVRALAHAKADGRAEIADLACAAIDHVGQGLDALETVQREQAESEARTVARYVELRYGDSDFAGGAD
;
A
#
# COMPACT_ATOMS: atom_id res chain seq x y z
N MET A 1 68.97 5.48 17.71
CA MET A 1 68.07 6.25 16.83
C MET A 1 67.71 5.34 15.66
N GLU A 2 66.61 4.62 15.80
CA GLU A 2 66.18 3.57 14.88
C GLU A 2 64.95 4.10 14.13
N TRP A 3 65.13 4.42 12.85
CA TRP A 3 64.04 4.86 11.97
C TRP A 3 63.38 3.61 11.37
N ARG A 4 62.23 3.21 11.90
CA ARG A 4 61.36 2.22 11.25
C ARG A 4 60.57 2.89 10.12
N HIS A 5 61.01 2.60 8.90
CA HIS A 5 60.17 2.63 7.71
C HIS A 5 59.10 1.54 7.79
N ASP A 6 58.01 1.79 7.06
CA ASP A 6 56.95 0.85 6.64
C ASP A 6 55.63 0.90 7.40
N GLY A 7 54.86 1.93 7.06
CA GLY A 7 53.41 1.98 7.24
C GLY A 7 52.74 2.43 5.95
N ILE A 8 52.88 1.68 4.85
CA ILE A 8 52.06 1.89 3.66
C ILE A 8 50.67 1.29 3.94
N PRO A 9 49.59 2.08 4.04
CA PRO A 9 48.25 1.54 4.22
C PRO A 9 47.86 0.75 2.96
N ARG A 10 47.48 -0.52 3.16
CA ARG A 10 46.94 -1.36 2.08
C ARG A 10 45.65 -0.72 1.56
N PRO A 11 45.47 -0.58 0.23
CA PRO A 11 44.21 -0.11 -0.32
C PRO A 11 43.08 -1.11 -0.01
N PRO A 12 41.84 -0.62 0.20
CA PRO A 12 40.70 -1.50 0.41
C PRO A 12 40.53 -2.42 -0.81
N ARG A 13 40.40 -3.73 -0.54
CA ARG A 13 40.04 -4.74 -1.55
C ARG A 13 38.74 -4.27 -2.22
N ARG A 14 38.82 -3.86 -3.48
CA ARG A 14 37.65 -3.70 -4.36
C ARG A 14 36.94 -5.05 -4.38
N GLY A 15 35.78 -5.10 -3.71
CA GLY A 15 34.87 -6.22 -3.85
C GLY A 15 34.61 -6.45 -5.33
N GLN A 16 34.81 -7.69 -5.76
CA GLN A 16 34.41 -8.13 -7.09
C GLN A 16 32.94 -7.77 -7.26
N LEU A 17 32.67 -6.73 -8.05
CA LEU A 17 31.38 -6.50 -8.65
C LEU A 17 31.17 -7.68 -9.60
N GLN A 18 30.44 -8.69 -9.12
CA GLN A 18 29.89 -9.70 -10.00
C GLN A 18 29.07 -8.93 -11.06
N PRO A 19 29.37 -9.10 -12.36
CA PRO A 19 28.49 -8.62 -13.40
C PRO A 19 27.20 -9.45 -13.27
N ARG A 20 26.20 -8.88 -12.60
CA ARG A 20 24.83 -9.37 -12.70
C ARG A 20 24.45 -9.12 -14.15
N ALA A 21 24.60 -10.16 -14.96
CA ALA A 21 24.02 -10.22 -16.28
C ALA A 21 22.53 -9.90 -16.09
N ALA A 22 22.14 -8.68 -16.46
CA ALA A 22 20.76 -8.33 -16.69
C ALA A 22 20.34 -9.16 -17.91
N SER A 23 19.90 -10.38 -17.61
CA SER A 23 19.11 -11.18 -18.53
C SER A 23 17.81 -10.42 -18.72
N CYS A 24 17.80 -9.49 -19.67
CA CYS A 24 16.60 -9.00 -20.33
C CYS A 24 16.08 -10.13 -21.22
N GLN A 25 15.79 -11.29 -20.63
CA GLN A 25 14.95 -12.28 -21.27
C GLN A 25 13.56 -11.69 -21.27
N ASN A 26 13.17 -11.23 -22.46
CA ASN A 26 11.80 -11.05 -22.91
C ASN A 26 10.95 -12.20 -22.37
N ALA A 27 10.35 -12.01 -21.21
CA ALA A 27 9.25 -12.85 -20.77
C ALA A 27 8.13 -12.59 -21.77
N PRO A 28 7.61 -13.62 -22.46
CA PRO A 28 6.44 -13.43 -23.29
C PRO A 28 5.35 -12.84 -22.39
N MET A 29 4.78 -11.70 -22.83
CA MET A 29 3.53 -11.19 -22.29
C MET A 29 2.46 -12.24 -22.56
N VAL A 30 2.37 -13.22 -21.67
CA VAL A 30 1.16 -14.01 -21.48
C VAL A 30 0.13 -12.97 -21.06
N SER A 31 -0.76 -12.64 -21.98
CA SER A 31 -2.01 -11.95 -21.70
C SER A 31 -2.80 -12.83 -20.73
N VAL A 32 -2.50 -12.69 -19.45
CA VAL A 32 -3.36 -13.19 -18.38
C VAL A 32 -4.65 -12.40 -18.53
N ASP A 33 -5.73 -13.10 -18.88
CA ASP A 33 -7.06 -12.51 -18.95
C ASP A 33 -7.33 -11.77 -17.63
N PRO A 34 -7.70 -10.47 -17.67
CA PRO A 34 -7.94 -9.69 -16.46
C PRO A 34 -9.08 -10.27 -15.60
N ASP A 35 -9.93 -11.13 -16.18
CA ASP A 35 -11.00 -11.83 -15.47
C ASP A 35 -10.54 -13.11 -14.76
N GLU A 36 -9.41 -13.72 -15.13
CA GLU A 36 -8.87 -14.91 -14.42
C GLU A 36 -8.02 -14.51 -13.20
N ALA A 37 -7.40 -13.33 -13.21
CA ALA A 37 -6.77 -12.73 -12.04
C ALA A 37 -7.80 -12.17 -11.03
N ALA A 38 -9.07 -12.02 -11.43
CA ALA A 38 -10.18 -11.64 -10.57
C ALA A 38 -10.76 -12.81 -9.76
N GLY A 39 -10.11 -13.98 -9.79
CA GLY A 39 -10.02 -14.87 -8.63
C GLY A 39 -9.23 -14.24 -7.49
N GLU A 40 -9.46 -12.95 -7.21
CA GLU A 40 -8.98 -12.25 -6.05
C GLU A 40 -9.36 -13.12 -4.85
N GLU A 41 -8.35 -13.71 -4.21
CA GLU A 41 -8.44 -14.19 -2.84
C GLU A 41 -8.93 -13.02 -2.00
N ARG A 42 -10.26 -12.84 -1.93
CA ARG A 42 -10.89 -11.83 -1.11
C ARG A 42 -10.35 -12.09 0.28
N PRO A 43 -9.53 -11.19 0.84
CA PRO A 43 -8.85 -11.45 2.09
C PRO A 43 -9.92 -11.83 3.08
N ILE A 44 -9.84 -13.07 3.60
CA ILE A 44 -10.85 -13.60 4.52
C ILE A 44 -10.88 -12.64 5.70
N LEU A 45 -11.93 -11.82 5.74
CA LEU A 45 -12.04 -10.76 6.73
C LEU A 45 -11.97 -11.41 8.11
N PRO A 46 -11.13 -10.92 9.04
CA PRO A 46 -10.91 -11.55 10.35
C PRO A 46 -12.21 -11.86 11.11
N TRP A 47 -13.23 -11.01 10.96
CA TRP A 47 -14.55 -11.22 11.56
C TRP A 47 -15.25 -12.50 11.06
N ARG A 48 -15.01 -12.96 9.83
CA ARG A 48 -15.59 -14.21 9.29
C ARG A 48 -14.99 -15.44 9.95
N LEU A 49 -13.70 -15.40 10.30
CA LEU A 49 -13.04 -16.47 11.06
C LEU A 49 -13.56 -16.52 12.51
N VAL A 50 -13.73 -15.35 13.14
CA VAL A 50 -14.28 -15.24 14.50
C VAL A 50 -15.75 -15.69 14.52
N ALA A 51 -16.57 -15.23 13.57
CA ALA A 51 -17.97 -15.65 13.45
C ALA A 51 -18.10 -17.14 13.15
N GLY A 52 -17.24 -17.68 12.27
CA GLY A 52 -17.16 -19.11 11.98
C GLY A 52 -16.83 -19.92 13.22
N GLY A 53 -15.80 -19.52 13.98
CA GLY A 53 -15.45 -20.17 15.24
C GLY A 53 -16.57 -20.10 16.27
N PHE A 54 -17.16 -18.92 16.49
CA PHE A 54 -18.27 -18.75 17.42
C PHE A 54 -19.45 -19.67 17.07
N LEU A 55 -19.83 -19.72 15.80
CA LEU A 55 -20.90 -20.59 15.31
C LEU A 55 -20.59 -22.08 15.54
N HIS A 56 -19.35 -22.50 15.26
CA HIS A 56 -18.94 -23.91 15.35
C HIS A 56 -18.72 -24.40 16.77
N PHE A 57 -18.44 -23.52 17.73
CA PHE A 57 -18.20 -23.93 19.12
C PHE A 57 -19.40 -23.70 20.02
N ILE A 58 -20.11 -22.58 19.86
CA ILE A 58 -21.19 -22.22 20.78
C ILE A 58 -22.49 -22.97 20.45
N ILE A 59 -22.83 -23.13 19.16
CA ILE A 59 -24.06 -23.86 18.80
C ILE A 59 -23.97 -25.33 19.24
N PRO A 60 -22.89 -26.08 18.95
CA PRO A 60 -22.81 -27.47 19.39
C PRO A 60 -22.71 -27.60 20.92
N ALA A 61 -21.97 -26.72 21.61
CA ALA A 61 -21.91 -26.73 23.07
C ALA A 61 -23.29 -26.49 23.69
N TYR A 62 -24.08 -25.57 23.12
CA TYR A 62 -25.44 -25.29 23.59
C TYR A 62 -26.39 -26.45 23.33
N LEU A 63 -26.31 -27.06 22.13
CA LEU A 63 -27.11 -28.25 21.80
C LEU A 63 -26.79 -29.44 22.70
N ILE A 64 -25.51 -29.69 23.00
CA ILE A 64 -25.09 -30.76 23.91
C ILE A 64 -25.56 -30.47 25.34
N ALA A 65 -25.39 -29.24 25.84
CA ALA A 65 -25.85 -28.87 27.18
C ALA A 65 -27.38 -29.03 27.32
N ALA A 66 -28.15 -28.60 26.32
CA ALA A 66 -29.59 -28.77 26.28
C ALA A 66 -30.01 -30.25 26.23
N LEU A 67 -29.29 -31.08 25.46
CA LEU A 67 -29.55 -32.52 25.36
C LEU A 67 -29.25 -33.27 26.67
N VAL A 68 -28.15 -32.92 27.34
CA VAL A 68 -27.77 -33.51 28.64
C VAL A 68 -28.77 -33.13 29.72
N ASP A 69 -29.18 -31.86 29.79
CA ASP A 69 -30.17 -31.39 30.77
C ASP A 69 -31.56 -32.02 30.50
N TRP A 70 -31.93 -32.21 29.23
CA TRP A 70 -33.13 -32.97 28.85
C TRP A 70 -33.08 -34.42 29.34
N GLN A 71 -31.97 -35.14 29.10
CA GLN A 71 -31.86 -36.55 29.47
C GLN A 71 -31.83 -36.78 30.98
N LEU A 72 -31.21 -35.87 31.73
CA LEU A 72 -31.06 -36.03 33.18
C LEU A 72 -32.34 -35.76 33.96
N ARG A 73 -33.30 -35.00 33.42
CA ARG A 73 -34.45 -34.52 34.20
C ARG A 73 -35.76 -35.28 34.02
N GLY A 74 -35.95 -36.06 32.95
CA GLY A 74 -37.04 -37.05 32.81
C GLY A 74 -38.50 -36.60 32.99
N GLU A 75 -38.76 -35.32 33.27
CA GLU A 75 -40.07 -34.76 33.68
C GLU A 75 -40.70 -33.88 32.59
N ALA A 76 -42.02 -33.69 32.65
CA ALA A 76 -42.81 -32.99 31.64
C ALA A 76 -42.29 -31.57 31.36
N PHE A 77 -42.04 -31.27 30.08
CA PHE A 77 -41.53 -30.04 29.45
C PHE A 77 -41.89 -28.69 30.11
N ARG A 78 -43.02 -28.59 30.83
CA ARG A 78 -43.44 -27.37 31.56
C ARG A 78 -42.62 -27.08 32.83
N ALA A 79 -42.16 -28.09 33.58
CA ALA A 79 -41.32 -27.87 34.76
C ALA A 79 -39.92 -27.41 34.37
N PHE A 80 -39.40 -27.94 33.27
CA PHE A 80 -38.13 -27.55 32.65
C PHE A 80 -38.07 -26.06 32.26
N LEU A 81 -39.17 -25.52 31.72
CA LEU A 81 -39.27 -24.09 31.36
C LEU A 81 -39.24 -23.14 32.58
N GLY A 82 -39.71 -23.60 33.75
CA GLY A 82 -39.68 -22.83 34.99
C GLY A 82 -38.27 -22.72 35.60
N ASP A 83 -37.51 -23.82 35.56
CA ASP A 83 -36.12 -23.89 36.05
C ASP A 83 -35.10 -23.29 35.08
N LEU A 84 -35.45 -23.14 33.79
CA LEU A 84 -34.58 -22.52 32.79
C LEU A 84 -34.36 -21.02 33.05
N LEU A 85 -35.34 -20.33 33.65
CA LEU A 85 -35.28 -18.89 33.89
C LEU A 85 -34.15 -18.45 34.86
N PRO A 86 -33.96 -19.09 36.03
CA PRO A 86 -32.82 -18.75 36.89
C PRO A 86 -31.48 -19.25 36.32
N PHE A 87 -31.48 -20.36 35.59
CA PHE A 87 -30.29 -20.85 34.88
C PHE A 87 -29.86 -19.91 33.74
N SER A 88 -30.82 -19.18 33.15
CA SER A 88 -30.57 -18.23 32.07
C SER A 88 -29.68 -17.06 32.52
N GLY A 89 -29.72 -16.65 33.80
CA GLY A 89 -28.90 -15.55 34.32
C GLY A 89 -27.41 -15.87 34.33
N GLY A 90 -27.03 -17.03 34.88
CA GLY A 90 -25.65 -17.52 34.86
C GLY A 90 -25.17 -17.79 33.44
N PHE A 91 -26.03 -18.37 32.60
CA PHE A 91 -25.74 -18.59 31.18
C PHE A 91 -25.51 -17.27 30.43
N LEU A 92 -26.36 -16.26 30.61
CA LEU A 92 -26.21 -14.94 29.99
C LEU A 92 -24.89 -14.28 30.41
N LEU A 93 -24.50 -14.43 31.68
CA LEU A 93 -23.25 -13.86 32.19
C LEU A 93 -22.03 -14.54 31.55
N VAL A 94 -22.05 -15.87 31.44
CA VAL A 94 -21.00 -16.64 30.74
C VAL A 94 -20.97 -16.30 29.25
N TYR A 95 -22.12 -16.22 28.59
CA TYR A 95 -22.23 -15.87 27.18
C TYR A 95 -21.75 -14.44 26.91
N ALA A 96 -22.17 -13.46 27.73
CA ALA A 96 -21.69 -12.09 27.65
C ALA A 96 -20.17 -12.03 27.85
N GLY A 97 -19.63 -12.74 28.85
CA GLY A 97 -18.19 -12.86 29.06
C GLY A 97 -17.45 -13.45 27.85
N ALA A 98 -17.99 -14.51 27.24
CA ALA A 98 -17.41 -15.13 26.05
C ALA A 98 -17.44 -14.20 24.83
N THR A 99 -18.55 -13.49 24.59
CA THR A 99 -18.65 -12.51 23.50
C THR A 99 -17.70 -11.33 23.68
N LEU A 100 -17.54 -10.85 24.91
CA LEU A 100 -16.59 -9.78 25.24
C LEU A 100 -15.14 -10.26 25.04
N ALA A 101 -14.80 -11.45 25.52
CA ALA A 101 -13.49 -12.05 25.32
C ALA A 101 -13.17 -12.28 23.83
N ALA A 102 -14.13 -12.77 23.04
CA ALA A 102 -13.99 -12.93 21.60
C ALA A 102 -13.79 -11.58 20.89
N SER A 103 -14.51 -10.54 21.30
CA SER A 103 -14.37 -9.19 20.73
C SER A 103 -13.00 -8.59 21.03
N LEU A 104 -12.49 -8.77 22.26
CA LEU A 104 -11.15 -8.34 22.65
C LEU A 104 -10.07 -9.13 21.89
N ALA A 105 -10.24 -10.43 21.73
CA ALA A 105 -9.34 -11.28 20.95
C ALA A 105 -9.30 -10.86 19.47
N ALA A 106 -10.46 -10.56 18.88
CA ALA A 106 -10.55 -10.04 17.52
C ALA A 106 -9.80 -8.70 17.36
N ALA A 107 -10.04 -7.75 18.26
CA ALA A 107 -9.34 -6.46 18.26
C ALA A 107 -7.82 -6.62 18.45
N GLY A 108 -7.38 -7.59 19.27
CA GLY A 108 -5.97 -7.92 19.47
C GLY A 108 -5.32 -8.55 18.22
N LEU A 109 -6.04 -9.45 17.55
CA LEU A 109 -5.59 -10.09 16.31
C LEU A 109 -5.42 -9.07 15.19
N ASP A 110 -6.33 -8.10 15.05
CA ASP A 110 -6.20 -7.03 14.08
C ASP A 110 -4.90 -6.24 14.27
N ARG A 111 -4.55 -5.89 15.51
CA ARG A 111 -3.26 -5.24 15.81
C ARG A 111 -2.06 -6.10 15.43
N LEU A 112 -2.11 -7.40 15.72
CA LEU A 112 -1.02 -8.32 15.38
C LEU A 112 -0.87 -8.47 13.85
N LEU A 113 -1.98 -8.55 13.12
CA LEU A 113 -1.99 -8.64 11.66
C LEU A 113 -1.46 -7.35 11.02
N LEU A 114 -1.88 -6.18 11.53
CA LEU A 114 -1.35 -4.89 11.10
C LEU A 114 0.16 -4.80 11.31
N TRP A 115 0.66 -5.24 12.47
CA TRP A 115 2.08 -5.26 12.76
C TRP A 115 2.87 -6.21 11.85
N ARG A 116 2.34 -7.41 11.58
CA ARG A 116 2.94 -8.35 10.64
C ARG A 116 2.97 -7.81 9.21
N ARG A 117 1.87 -7.16 8.77
CA ARG A 117 1.82 -6.51 7.46
C ARG A 117 2.85 -5.38 7.37
N ALA A 118 2.93 -4.52 8.39
CA ALA A 118 3.93 -3.46 8.44
C ALA A 118 5.37 -4.00 8.38
N ARG A 119 5.66 -5.12 9.04
CA ARG A 119 6.97 -5.79 8.95
C ARG A 119 7.25 -6.34 7.54
N ARG A 120 6.28 -6.96 6.88
CA ARG A 120 6.43 -7.45 5.50
C ARG A 120 6.62 -6.30 4.52
N GLU A 121 5.85 -5.23 4.68
CA GLU A 121 5.99 -4.02 3.88
C GLU A 121 7.35 -3.33 4.09
N ALA A 122 7.90 -3.35 5.30
CA ALA A 122 9.24 -2.84 5.57
C ALA A 122 10.35 -3.67 4.90
N ALA A 123 10.10 -4.95 4.63
CA ALA A 123 11.03 -5.83 3.94
C ALA A 123 10.87 -5.79 2.40
N ASP A 124 9.77 -5.23 1.89
CA ASP A 124 9.49 -5.17 0.46
C ASP A 124 10.02 -3.85 -0.15
N PRO A 125 11.04 -3.91 -1.03
CA PRO A 125 11.59 -2.72 -1.65
C PRO A 125 10.60 -1.99 -2.57
N ALA A 126 9.55 -2.65 -3.05
CA ALA A 126 8.52 -2.06 -3.90
C ALA A 126 7.34 -1.44 -3.12
N ALA A 127 7.24 -1.67 -1.80
CA ALA A 127 6.15 -1.13 -0.99
C ALA A 127 6.05 0.41 -0.98
N PRO A 128 7.14 1.20 -0.94
CA PRO A 128 7.07 2.65 -1.07
C PRO A 128 6.47 3.11 -2.41
N ALA A 129 6.82 2.44 -3.50
CA ALA A 129 6.32 2.75 -4.83
C ALA A 129 4.82 2.50 -4.95
N ARG A 130 4.34 1.31 -4.54
CA ARG A 130 2.90 1.01 -4.53
C ARG A 130 2.09 1.94 -3.63
N ARG A 131 2.67 2.39 -2.50
CA ARG A 131 2.04 3.39 -1.63
C ARG A 131 1.98 4.77 -2.29
N SER A 132 2.97 5.15 -3.09
CA SER A 132 2.95 6.40 -3.85
C SER A 132 1.85 6.36 -4.92
N GLU A 133 1.79 5.28 -5.70
CA GLU A 133 0.75 5.05 -6.72
C GLU A 133 -0.66 5.07 -6.11
N ALA A 134 -0.87 4.30 -5.04
CA ALA A 134 -2.15 4.26 -4.33
C ALA A 134 -2.57 5.62 -3.77
N ARG A 135 -1.60 6.46 -3.34
CA ARG A 135 -1.88 7.83 -2.86
C ARG A 135 -2.34 8.74 -3.99
N VAL A 136 -1.67 8.72 -5.14
CA VAL A 136 -2.10 9.52 -6.31
C VAL A 136 -3.51 9.12 -6.73
N ALA A 137 -3.78 7.82 -6.88
CA ALA A 137 -5.10 7.32 -7.25
C ALA A 137 -6.18 7.67 -6.19
N ALA A 138 -5.85 7.57 -4.90
CA ALA A 138 -6.77 7.94 -3.82
C ALA A 138 -7.06 9.44 -3.78
N ALA A 139 -6.05 10.28 -3.96
CA ALA A 139 -6.19 11.73 -4.03
C ALA A 139 -7.10 12.15 -5.19
N VAL A 140 -6.89 11.59 -6.39
CA VAL A 140 -7.73 11.90 -7.56
C VAL A 140 -9.18 11.47 -7.32
N ARG A 141 -9.41 10.26 -6.81
CA ARG A 141 -10.76 9.79 -6.46
C ARG A 141 -11.43 10.66 -5.39
N LEU A 142 -10.68 11.12 -4.39
CA LEU A 142 -11.19 11.97 -3.32
C LEU A 142 -11.57 13.38 -3.81
N GLY A 143 -10.74 13.96 -4.67
CA GLY A 143 -10.92 15.30 -5.20
C GLY A 143 -11.96 15.42 -6.33
N LYS A 144 -12.28 14.31 -7.01
CA LYS A 144 -13.20 14.28 -8.16
C LYS A 144 -14.57 14.90 -7.84
N GLY A 145 -14.96 15.89 -8.63
CA GLY A 145 -16.21 16.64 -8.50
C GLY A 145 -16.23 17.63 -7.33
N LYS A 146 -15.11 17.85 -6.62
CA LYS A 146 -15.06 18.74 -5.45
C LYS A 146 -14.58 20.14 -5.80
N PHE A 147 -13.70 20.27 -6.79
CA PHE A 147 -13.00 21.52 -7.12
C PHE A 147 -13.48 22.15 -8.45
N GLY A 148 -14.61 21.69 -8.97
CA GLY A 148 -15.12 22.12 -10.28
C GLY A 148 -14.34 21.53 -11.45
N ALA A 149 -14.71 21.91 -12.67
CA ALA A 149 -14.15 21.34 -13.91
C ALA A 149 -12.64 21.56 -14.05
N GLY A 150 -12.12 22.72 -13.60
CA GLY A 150 -10.69 23.03 -13.65
C GLY A 150 -9.86 22.10 -12.74
N GLY A 151 -10.30 21.93 -11.49
CA GLY A 151 -9.62 21.03 -10.55
C GLY A 151 -9.75 19.55 -10.94
N ASP A 152 -10.89 19.13 -11.50
CA ASP A 152 -11.04 17.77 -12.04
C ASP A 152 -10.08 17.54 -13.20
N ALA A 153 -9.96 18.49 -14.14
CA ALA A 153 -8.99 18.40 -15.22
C ALA A 153 -7.55 18.36 -14.70
N ALA A 154 -7.22 19.16 -13.68
CA ALA A 154 -5.89 19.14 -13.05
C ALA A 154 -5.57 17.79 -12.39
N LEU A 155 -6.54 17.17 -11.69
CA LEU A 155 -6.39 15.85 -11.08
C LEU A 155 -6.28 14.72 -12.11
N GLU A 156 -7.08 14.74 -13.17
CA GLU A 156 -7.00 13.76 -14.25
C GLU A 156 -5.65 13.85 -14.98
N ARG A 157 -5.12 15.08 -15.19
CA ARG A 157 -3.75 15.25 -15.71
C ARG A 157 -2.72 14.53 -14.84
N MET A 158 -2.85 14.56 -13.51
CA MET A 158 -1.93 13.86 -12.60
C MET A 158 -1.91 12.34 -12.83
N LEU A 159 -3.03 11.71 -13.20
CA LEU A 159 -3.06 10.26 -13.51
C LEU A 159 -2.32 9.91 -14.80
N THR A 160 -2.32 10.82 -15.77
CA THR A 160 -1.72 10.58 -17.10
C THR A 160 -0.22 10.88 -17.16
N ARG A 161 0.34 11.52 -16.13
CA ARG A 161 1.75 11.91 -16.10
C ARG A 161 2.68 10.78 -15.71
N HIS A 162 3.97 10.94 -16.02
CA HIS A 162 4.95 9.91 -15.76
C HIS A 162 5.44 9.95 -14.30
N TRP A 163 4.91 9.06 -13.48
CA TRP A 163 5.36 8.93 -12.09
C TRP A 163 6.42 7.85 -11.94
N LEU A 164 7.65 8.26 -11.59
CA LEU A 164 8.69 7.34 -11.13
C LEU A 164 8.49 7.02 -9.65
N HIS A 165 7.48 6.19 -9.33
CA HIS A 165 7.10 5.90 -7.94
C HIS A 165 8.23 5.28 -7.08
N ALA A 166 9.29 4.74 -7.70
CA ALA A 166 10.47 4.26 -6.98
C ALA A 166 11.40 5.40 -6.48
N ASP A 167 11.34 6.59 -7.08
CA ASP A 167 12.15 7.75 -6.72
C ASP A 167 11.55 8.49 -5.51
N PRO A 168 12.32 8.69 -4.41
CA PRO A 168 11.85 9.41 -3.21
C PRO A 168 11.31 10.82 -3.48
N ARG A 169 11.81 11.51 -4.51
CA ARG A 169 11.35 12.87 -4.88
C ARG A 169 9.93 12.84 -5.43
N PHE A 170 9.62 11.89 -6.31
CA PHE A 170 8.26 11.65 -6.81
C PHE A 170 7.34 11.18 -5.67
N GLN A 171 7.85 10.36 -4.75
CA GLN A 171 7.10 9.95 -3.55
C GLN A 171 6.76 11.14 -2.65
N SER A 172 7.65 12.13 -2.50
CA SER A 172 7.37 13.38 -1.77
C SER A 172 6.21 14.13 -2.42
N LEU A 173 6.28 14.37 -3.73
CA LEU A 173 5.20 15.04 -4.47
C LEU A 173 3.86 14.30 -4.38
N SER A 174 3.86 12.96 -4.37
CA SER A 174 2.62 12.20 -4.16
C SER A 174 2.04 12.38 -2.74
N THR A 175 2.90 12.67 -1.74
CA THR A 175 2.47 13.05 -0.38
C THR A 175 1.84 14.43 -0.39
N ASP A 176 2.47 15.37 -1.09
CA ASP A 176 2.01 16.76 -1.16
C ASP A 176 0.66 16.84 -1.89
N LEU A 177 0.49 16.09 -2.99
CA LEU A 177 -0.78 15.97 -3.70
C LEU A 177 -1.90 15.45 -2.78
N ASP A 178 -1.67 14.34 -2.09
CA ASP A 178 -2.64 13.76 -1.16
C ASP A 178 -2.99 14.73 -0.02
N ALA A 179 -1.99 15.39 0.56
CA ALA A 179 -2.19 16.37 1.62
C ALA A 179 -2.99 17.60 1.14
N VAL A 180 -2.69 18.14 -0.05
CA VAL A 180 -3.42 19.25 -0.67
C VAL A 180 -4.88 18.85 -0.88
N VAL A 181 -5.14 17.71 -1.52
CA VAL A 181 -6.51 17.27 -1.80
C VAL A 181 -7.29 17.03 -0.52
N GLN A 182 -6.73 16.29 0.45
CA GLN A 182 -7.41 16.01 1.72
C GLN A 182 -7.75 17.29 2.49
N ARG A 183 -6.81 18.23 2.59
CA ARG A 183 -7.03 19.50 3.30
C ARG A 183 -8.07 20.36 2.59
N SER A 184 -8.01 20.45 1.27
CA SER A 184 -8.96 21.23 0.47
C SER A 184 -10.37 20.64 0.51
N VAL A 185 -10.53 19.32 0.41
CA VAL A 185 -11.82 18.64 0.58
C VAL A 185 -12.40 18.91 1.97
N ARG A 186 -11.56 18.81 3.02
CA ARG A 186 -11.99 19.11 4.39
C ARG A 186 -12.37 20.58 4.57
N ALA A 187 -11.62 21.51 3.99
CA ALA A 187 -11.95 22.93 4.02
C ALA A 187 -13.29 23.20 3.34
N LEU A 188 -13.53 22.63 2.15
CA LEU A 188 -14.81 22.73 1.43
C LEU A 188 -16.00 22.17 2.22
N ALA A 189 -15.78 21.11 3.00
CA ALA A 189 -16.82 20.52 3.84
C ALA A 189 -17.29 21.47 4.98
N HIS A 190 -16.44 22.40 5.42
CA HIS A 190 -16.74 23.34 6.50
C HIS A 190 -16.96 24.79 6.02
N ALA A 191 -16.75 25.07 4.73
CA ALA A 191 -16.87 26.40 4.17
C ALA A 191 -18.33 26.85 3.98
N LYS A 192 -18.58 28.14 4.25
CA LYS A 192 -19.83 28.82 3.87
C LYS A 192 -19.93 28.90 2.35
N ALA A 193 -21.16 28.95 1.81
CA ALA A 193 -21.42 28.97 0.36
C ALA A 193 -20.54 29.97 -0.41
N ASP A 194 -20.44 31.21 0.09
CA ASP A 194 -19.71 32.29 -0.57
C ASP A 194 -18.20 32.05 -0.67
N GLY A 195 -17.60 31.26 0.24
CA GLY A 195 -16.16 30.98 0.26
C GLY A 195 -15.76 29.68 -0.45
N ARG A 196 -16.72 28.88 -0.95
CA ARG A 196 -16.42 27.58 -1.57
C ARG A 196 -15.69 27.73 -2.91
N ALA A 197 -16.03 28.76 -3.69
CA ALA A 197 -15.39 29.02 -4.97
C ALA A 197 -13.90 29.37 -4.79
N GLU A 198 -13.59 30.29 -3.87
CA GLU A 198 -12.21 30.68 -3.56
C GLU A 198 -11.36 29.50 -3.07
N ILE A 199 -11.92 28.63 -2.21
CA ILE A 199 -11.22 27.42 -1.75
C ILE A 199 -10.98 26.45 -2.90
N ALA A 200 -11.94 26.29 -3.82
CA ALA A 200 -11.77 25.43 -4.98
C ALA A 200 -10.68 25.97 -5.93
N ASP A 201 -10.63 27.28 -6.15
CA ASP A 201 -9.60 27.94 -6.96
C ASP A 201 -8.21 27.79 -6.33
N LEU A 202 -8.10 27.99 -5.02
CA LEU A 202 -6.85 27.77 -4.29
C LEU A 202 -6.39 26.31 -4.35
N ALA A 203 -7.33 25.36 -4.24
CA ALA A 203 -7.04 23.94 -4.40
C ALA A 203 -6.53 23.62 -5.81
N CYS A 204 -7.16 24.18 -6.84
CA CYS A 204 -6.73 24.02 -8.23
C CYS A 204 -5.30 24.55 -8.43
N ALA A 205 -5.01 25.77 -7.96
CA ALA A 205 -3.68 26.35 -8.05
C ALA A 205 -2.62 25.53 -7.31
N ALA A 206 -2.95 24.97 -6.14
CA ALA A 206 -2.05 24.10 -5.39
C ALA A 206 -1.80 22.76 -6.11
N ILE A 207 -2.81 22.16 -6.73
CA ILE A 207 -2.66 20.93 -7.54
C ILE A 207 -1.79 21.21 -8.77
N ASP A 208 -2.02 22.33 -9.46
CA ASP A 208 -1.19 22.73 -10.60
C ASP A 208 0.27 23.00 -10.19
N HIS A 209 0.51 23.55 -8.99
CA HIS A 209 1.86 23.72 -8.45
C HIS A 209 2.57 22.38 -8.21
N VAL A 210 1.85 21.36 -7.71
CA VAL A 210 2.40 20.00 -7.62
C VAL A 210 2.72 19.45 -9.02
N GLY A 211 1.87 19.74 -10.01
CA GLY A 211 2.14 19.43 -11.41
C GLY A 211 3.44 20.07 -11.93
N GLN A 212 3.66 21.35 -11.67
CA GLN A 212 4.91 22.03 -12.04
C GLN A 212 6.14 21.37 -11.40
N GLY A 213 6.02 20.93 -10.14
CA GLY A 213 7.06 20.16 -9.46
C GLY A 213 7.38 18.84 -10.17
N LEU A 214 6.35 18.16 -10.67
CA LEU A 214 6.51 16.92 -11.44
C LEU A 214 7.24 17.18 -12.78
N ASP A 215 6.85 18.23 -13.50
CA ASP A 215 7.49 18.62 -14.78
C ASP A 215 8.98 18.98 -14.58
N ALA A 216 9.31 19.63 -13.46
CA ALA A 216 10.69 19.94 -13.09
C ALA A 216 11.51 18.67 -12.81
N LEU A 217 10.94 17.69 -12.09
CA LEU A 217 11.62 16.41 -11.85
C LEU A 217 11.83 15.61 -13.13
N GLU A 218 10.84 15.59 -14.03
CA GLU A 218 10.96 14.92 -15.33
C GLU A 218 12.06 15.56 -16.19
N THR A 219 12.17 16.88 -16.17
CA THR A 219 13.22 17.61 -16.89
C THR A 219 14.61 17.23 -16.37
N VAL A 220 14.81 17.25 -15.05
CA VAL A 220 16.08 16.83 -14.42
C VAL A 220 16.44 15.39 -14.76
N GLN A 221 15.46 14.47 -14.76
CA GLN A 221 15.70 13.08 -15.12
C GLN A 221 16.11 12.92 -16.59
N ARG A 222 15.48 13.67 -17.49
CA ARG A 222 15.83 13.65 -18.92
C ARG A 222 17.26 14.15 -19.14
N GLU A 223 17.63 15.26 -18.51
CA GLU A 223 18.98 15.82 -18.59
C GLU A 223 20.02 14.84 -18.02
N GLN A 224 19.70 14.16 -16.92
CA GLN A 224 20.57 13.14 -16.34
C GLN A 224 20.76 11.96 -17.29
N ALA A 225 19.67 11.41 -17.83
CA ALA A 225 19.73 10.29 -18.77
C ALA A 225 20.53 10.64 -20.04
N GLU A 226 20.38 11.87 -20.55
CA GLU A 226 21.16 12.36 -21.69
C GLU A 226 22.65 12.49 -21.35
N SER A 227 22.98 13.04 -20.18
CA SER A 227 24.37 13.14 -19.70
C SER A 227 25.03 11.76 -19.56
N GLU A 228 24.32 10.80 -18.97
CA GLU A 228 24.77 9.41 -18.83
C GLU A 228 25.00 8.76 -20.19
N ALA A 229 24.07 8.92 -21.13
CA ALA A 229 24.21 8.40 -22.50
C ALA A 229 25.45 8.98 -23.20
N ARG A 230 25.71 10.30 -23.06
CA ARG A 230 26.91 10.94 -23.61
C ARG A 230 28.19 10.41 -22.96
N THR A 231 28.21 10.20 -21.64
CA THR A 231 29.36 9.60 -20.96
C THR A 231 29.63 8.18 -21.43
N VAL A 232 28.60 7.36 -21.59
CA VAL A 232 28.73 5.99 -22.11
C VAL A 232 29.25 6.00 -23.55
N ALA A 233 28.71 6.86 -24.41
CA ALA A 233 29.17 7.00 -25.80
C ALA A 233 30.66 7.37 -25.85
N ARG A 234 31.10 8.37 -25.08
CA ARG A 234 32.51 8.76 -24.99
C ARG A 234 33.39 7.64 -24.44
N TYR A 235 32.90 6.87 -23.47
CA TYR A 235 33.66 5.73 -22.95
C TYR A 235 33.87 4.64 -24.01
N VAL A 236 32.83 4.35 -24.81
CA VAL A 236 32.90 3.40 -25.91
C VAL A 236 33.91 3.87 -26.96
N GLU A 237 33.82 5.13 -27.38
CA GLU A 237 34.76 5.78 -28.32
C GLU A 237 36.22 5.68 -27.83
N LEU A 238 36.49 6.04 -26.56
CA LEU A 238 37.83 5.95 -25.98
C LEU A 238 38.36 4.51 -25.88
N ARG A 239 37.49 3.53 -25.66
CA ARG A 239 37.88 2.14 -25.44
C ARG A 239 38.09 1.37 -26.73
N TYR A 240 37.31 1.65 -27.75
CA TYR A 240 37.29 0.91 -29.01
C TYR A 240 37.81 1.72 -30.20
N GLY A 241 38.19 2.99 -30.00
CA GLY A 241 38.57 3.93 -31.05
C GLY A 241 37.36 4.48 -31.81
N ASP A 242 37.60 5.42 -32.71
CA ASP A 242 36.62 5.77 -33.75
C ASP A 242 36.39 4.53 -34.60
N SER A 243 35.25 3.87 -34.39
CA SER A 243 34.92 2.68 -35.15
C SER A 243 34.60 3.09 -36.59
N ASP A 244 35.42 2.64 -37.54
CA ASP A 244 35.33 2.87 -39.01
C ASP A 244 34.02 2.42 -39.70
N PHE A 245 32.95 2.09 -38.94
CA PHE A 245 31.67 1.64 -39.50
C PHE A 245 30.92 2.68 -40.34
N ALA A 246 31.42 3.93 -40.42
CA ALA A 246 30.89 4.97 -41.31
C ALA A 246 31.58 5.04 -42.69
N GLY A 247 32.66 4.27 -42.94
CA GLY A 247 33.50 4.43 -44.14
C GLY A 247 33.20 3.54 -45.35
N GLY A 248 32.16 2.71 -45.34
CA GLY A 248 31.90 1.71 -46.38
C GLY A 248 30.75 2.05 -47.33
N ALA A 249 30.87 3.11 -48.12
CA ALA A 249 29.98 3.37 -49.26
C ALA A 249 30.76 4.02 -50.40
N ASP A 250 31.58 3.22 -51.08
CA ASP A 250 32.03 3.44 -52.46
C ASP A 250 31.63 2.22 -53.30
#